data_AF-A0AAW2YJG5-F1
#
_entry.id   AF-A0AAW2YJG5-F1
#
_cell.length_a   1.000
_cell.length_b   1.000
_cell.length_c   1.000
_cell.angle_alpha   90.00
_cell.angle_beta   90.00
_cell.angle_gamma   90.00
#
_symmetry.space_group_name_H-M   'P 1'
#
loop_
_entity.id
_entity.type
_entity.pdbx_description
1 polymer ?
#
loop_
_entity_poly.entity_id
_entity_poly.type
_entity_poly.pdbx_seq_one_letter_code
_entity_poly.pdbx_strand_id
1 'polypeptide(L)'
;MEQKIGQPPTKKSKRREPEVVVLFSGFKKSSREYSPEVRDKLIEQVKKIGGTVYIDESEHDIHESVTHIVAPPGARTPKLIVGCLTHRWIIDIEWVHECMKKKAFVDPSPYGFKSSNEPFLNKNVFLTPEFKQSDEMFRVSKSAFCLAFVEQYGGGHIIDASEKADVIIIGNNESKTTYNDQLCLKWIELIHYIYPQDVTSKSSTPPQSVNETPREAAPQLSSPSKKKEHVGHEVIDPVTMTQEQLEKSRIEELLDYCRLHGLPTSKNSKKLIASRIMCHLQETKEDSEKKQPTTPKKSTPKKKGKTTPTKRKAREIDGDDGQSDASSDD
;
A
#
# COMPACT_ATOMS: atom_id res chain seq x y z
N MET A 1 31.27 -61.29 -13.71
CA MET A 1 30.81 -60.57 -14.91
C MET A 1 29.43 -60.03 -14.61
N GLU A 2 29.34 -58.81 -14.09
CA GLU A 2 28.05 -58.16 -13.79
C GLU A 2 27.48 -57.52 -15.05
N GLN A 3 26.30 -57.99 -15.46
CA GLN A 3 25.57 -57.43 -16.60
C GLN A 3 24.95 -56.09 -16.19
N LYS A 4 25.46 -54.99 -16.73
CA LYS A 4 24.83 -53.67 -16.63
C LYS A 4 23.52 -53.68 -17.42
N ILE A 5 22.40 -53.76 -16.71
CA ILE A 5 21.05 -53.60 -17.26
C ILE A 5 20.92 -52.15 -17.74
N GLY A 6 20.78 -51.96 -19.06
CA GLY A 6 20.64 -50.65 -19.69
C GLY A 6 19.31 -49.98 -19.29
N GLN A 7 19.39 -48.76 -18.76
CA GLN A 7 18.20 -47.95 -18.51
C GLN A 7 17.53 -47.56 -19.84
N PRO A 8 16.19 -47.64 -19.93
CA PRO A 8 15.46 -47.25 -21.13
C PRO A 8 15.61 -45.74 -21.39
N PRO A 9 15.64 -45.32 -22.67
CA PRO A 9 15.77 -43.91 -23.04
C PRO A 9 14.59 -43.11 -22.48
N THR A 10 14.88 -42.18 -21.57
CA THR A 10 13.87 -41.28 -21.01
C THR A 10 13.32 -40.39 -22.13
N LYS A 11 11.99 -40.44 -22.33
CA LYS A 11 11.29 -39.60 -23.31
C LYS A 11 11.57 -38.13 -22.96
N LYS A 12 12.31 -37.43 -23.84
CA LYS A 12 12.57 -35.99 -23.71
C LYS A 12 11.22 -35.27 -23.61
N SER A 13 10.90 -34.71 -22.44
CA SER A 13 9.67 -33.94 -22.27
C SER A 13 9.75 -32.70 -23.16
N LYS A 14 8.74 -32.48 -23.99
CA LYS A 14 8.64 -31.29 -24.83
C LYS A 14 8.46 -30.10 -23.87
N ARG A 15 9.48 -29.25 -23.75
CA ARG A 15 9.46 -28.06 -22.89
C ARG A 15 8.27 -27.20 -23.32
N ARG A 16 7.24 -27.10 -22.49
CA ARG A 16 6.10 -26.22 -22.75
C ARG A 16 6.62 -24.79 -22.62
N GLU A 17 6.19 -23.92 -23.54
CA GLU A 17 6.44 -22.50 -23.39
C GLU A 17 5.78 -22.01 -22.08
N PRO A 18 6.41 -21.05 -21.38
CA PRO A 18 5.84 -20.52 -20.15
C PRO A 18 4.47 -19.89 -20.43
N GLU A 19 3.46 -20.28 -19.66
CA GLU A 19 2.11 -19.77 -19.79
C GLU A 19 2.06 -18.28 -19.38
N VAL A 20 1.42 -17.45 -20.20
CA VAL A 20 1.20 -16.03 -19.90
C VAL A 20 -0.03 -15.88 -19.00
N VAL A 21 0.23 -15.56 -17.73
CA VAL A 21 -0.80 -15.25 -16.73
C VAL A 21 -0.77 -13.75 -16.40
N VAL A 22 -1.88 -13.06 -16.63
CA VAL A 22 -2.02 -11.61 -16.51
C VAL A 22 -2.88 -11.24 -15.30
N LEU A 23 -2.42 -10.27 -14.51
CA LEU A 23 -3.17 -9.58 -13.47
C LEU A 23 -3.41 -8.12 -13.89
N PHE A 24 -4.56 -7.55 -13.54
CA PHE A 24 -4.84 -6.13 -13.77
C PHE A 24 -4.85 -5.36 -12.44
N SER A 25 -4.25 -4.18 -12.40
CA SER A 25 -4.18 -3.37 -11.18
C SER A 25 -4.32 -1.87 -11.44
N GLY A 26 -4.85 -1.12 -10.47
CA GLY A 26 -4.90 0.34 -10.53
C GLY A 26 -6.01 0.97 -11.39
N PHE A 27 -6.95 0.16 -11.92
CA PHE A 27 -8.11 0.68 -12.67
C PHE A 27 -9.11 1.35 -11.72
N LYS A 28 -9.50 2.60 -12.03
CA LYS A 28 -10.33 3.46 -11.17
C LYS A 28 -11.55 3.94 -11.95
N LYS A 29 -12.71 3.99 -11.29
CA LYS A 29 -13.97 4.52 -11.88
C LYS A 29 -13.85 5.97 -12.38
N SER A 30 -12.97 6.76 -11.78
CA SER A 30 -12.74 8.16 -12.16
C SER A 30 -11.89 8.33 -13.42
N SER A 31 -11.21 7.27 -13.89
CA SER A 31 -10.40 7.33 -15.10
C SER A 31 -11.20 6.85 -16.30
N ARG A 32 -11.23 7.63 -17.38
CA ARG A 32 -11.90 7.26 -18.63
C ARG A 32 -11.14 6.16 -19.38
N GLU A 33 -9.82 6.25 -19.42
CA GLU A 33 -8.94 5.32 -20.13
C GLU A 33 -8.66 4.06 -19.32
N TYR A 34 -8.67 4.18 -17.99
CA TYR A 34 -8.37 3.07 -17.07
C TYR A 34 -9.55 2.79 -16.14
N SER A 35 -10.74 2.70 -16.73
CA SER A 35 -11.97 2.37 -16.01
C SER A 35 -12.12 0.85 -15.80
N PRO A 36 -12.93 0.40 -14.82
CA PRO A 36 -13.24 -1.02 -14.67
C PRO A 36 -13.83 -1.66 -15.93
N GLU A 37 -14.62 -0.92 -16.72
CA GLU A 37 -15.19 -1.40 -17.97
C GLU A 37 -14.11 -1.61 -19.04
N VAL A 38 -13.07 -0.76 -19.06
CA VAL A 38 -11.91 -0.97 -19.94
C VAL A 38 -11.12 -2.20 -19.50
N ARG A 39 -10.89 -2.37 -18.19
CA ARG A 39 -10.27 -3.59 -17.64
C ARG A 39 -11.00 -4.85 -18.10
N ASP A 40 -12.32 -4.88 -17.97
CA ASP A 40 -13.12 -6.07 -18.31
C ASP A 40 -13.01 -6.42 -19.80
N LYS A 41 -12.96 -5.42 -20.69
CA LYS A 41 -12.67 -5.62 -22.11
C LYS A 41 -11.26 -6.17 -22.36
N LEU A 42 -10.26 -5.66 -21.64
CA LEU A 42 -8.88 -6.15 -21.75
C LEU A 42 -8.76 -7.61 -21.26
N ILE A 43 -9.51 -7.99 -20.23
CA ILE A 43 -9.60 -9.38 -19.75
C ILE A 43 -10.10 -10.31 -20.87
N GLU A 44 -11.16 -9.92 -21.58
CA GLU A 44 -11.68 -10.69 -22.73
C GLU A 44 -10.65 -10.79 -23.86
N GLN A 45 -9.92 -9.72 -24.13
CA GLN A 45 -8.86 -9.69 -25.14
C GLN A 45 -7.72 -10.65 -24.82
N VAL A 46 -7.21 -10.63 -23.58
CA VAL A 46 -6.15 -11.56 -23.14
C VAL A 46 -6.59 -13.02 -23.29
N LYS A 47 -7.81 -13.34 -22.85
CA LYS A 47 -8.38 -14.69 -22.99
C LYS A 47 -8.50 -15.12 -24.46
N LYS A 48 -8.90 -14.20 -25.34
CA LYS A 48 -9.06 -14.46 -26.78
C LYS A 48 -7.74 -14.81 -27.50
N ILE A 49 -6.60 -14.33 -27.01
CA ILE A 49 -5.26 -14.65 -27.54
C ILE A 49 -4.72 -15.95 -26.91
N GLY A 50 -5.44 -16.55 -25.96
CA GLY A 50 -5.03 -17.78 -25.29
C GLY A 50 -4.23 -17.57 -24.01
N GLY A 51 -4.26 -16.37 -23.42
CA GLY A 51 -3.68 -16.12 -22.09
C GLY A 51 -4.64 -16.43 -20.97
N THR A 52 -4.07 -16.60 -19.78
CA THR A 52 -4.83 -16.78 -18.54
C THR A 52 -4.89 -15.44 -17.81
N VAL A 53 -6.06 -15.10 -17.26
CA VAL A 53 -6.23 -13.92 -16.41
C VAL A 53 -6.42 -14.37 -14.97
N TYR A 54 -5.55 -13.93 -14.09
CA TYR A 54 -5.71 -14.10 -12.66
C TYR A 54 -6.65 -13.00 -12.14
N ILE A 55 -7.84 -13.43 -11.67
CA ILE A 55 -8.81 -12.57 -11.02
C ILE A 55 -8.54 -12.67 -9.53
N ASP A 56 -7.98 -11.60 -8.99
CA ASP A 56 -7.59 -11.56 -7.58
C ASP A 56 -8.82 -11.39 -6.67
N GLU A 57 -8.90 -12.23 -5.66
CA GLU A 57 -9.91 -12.15 -4.59
C GLU A 57 -9.41 -11.31 -3.41
N SER A 58 -8.10 -11.07 -3.34
CA SER A 58 -7.44 -10.26 -2.32
C SER A 58 -7.01 -8.90 -2.88
N GLU A 59 -6.69 -7.96 -1.99
CA GLU A 59 -6.16 -6.67 -2.42
C GLU A 59 -4.63 -6.65 -2.50
N HIS A 60 -3.93 -7.66 -1.97
CA HIS A 60 -2.51 -7.55 -1.62
C HIS A 60 -1.65 -8.76 -2.03
N ASP A 61 -2.26 -9.89 -2.34
CA ASP A 61 -1.53 -11.11 -2.69
C ASP A 61 -1.42 -11.25 -4.22
N ILE A 62 -0.27 -11.72 -4.69
CA ILE A 62 -0.06 -12.05 -6.09
C ILE A 62 0.29 -13.52 -6.16
N HIS A 63 -0.60 -14.27 -6.79
CA HIS A 63 -0.36 -15.68 -7.02
C HIS A 63 0.93 -15.89 -7.80
N GLU A 64 1.71 -16.90 -7.41
CA GLU A 64 3.03 -17.20 -7.98
C GLU A 64 3.00 -17.41 -9.51
N SER A 65 1.88 -17.87 -10.06
CA SER A 65 1.73 -18.08 -11.50
C SER A 65 1.62 -16.79 -12.31
N VAL A 66 1.29 -15.65 -11.70
CA VAL A 66 1.17 -14.36 -12.39
C VAL A 66 2.53 -14.00 -12.99
N THR A 67 2.56 -13.66 -14.28
CA THR A 67 3.78 -13.32 -15.03
C THR A 67 3.82 -11.84 -15.43
N HIS A 68 2.65 -11.25 -15.68
CA HIS A 68 2.47 -9.87 -16.14
C HIS A 68 1.40 -9.16 -15.31
N ILE A 69 1.62 -7.88 -15.03
CA ILE A 69 0.68 -6.99 -14.36
C ILE A 69 0.44 -5.79 -15.29
N VAL A 70 -0.78 -5.68 -15.79
CA VAL A 70 -1.22 -4.55 -16.61
C VAL A 70 -1.79 -3.46 -15.71
N ALA A 71 -1.25 -2.25 -15.81
CA ALA A 71 -1.67 -1.14 -14.96
C ALA A 71 -1.49 0.23 -15.62
N PRO A 72 -2.24 1.26 -15.17
CA PRO A 72 -2.06 2.61 -15.66
C PRO A 72 -0.66 3.16 -15.39
N PRO A 73 -0.12 4.03 -16.27
CA PRO A 73 1.11 4.76 -16.01
C PRO A 73 1.06 5.52 -14.69
N GLY A 74 2.14 5.42 -13.91
CA GLY A 74 2.26 6.09 -12.61
C GLY A 74 1.44 5.47 -11.47
N ALA A 75 0.68 4.40 -11.71
CA ALA A 75 0.00 3.68 -10.64
C ALA A 75 1.00 3.10 -9.63
N ARG A 76 0.64 3.13 -8.34
CA ARG A 76 1.44 2.62 -7.21
C ARG A 76 0.58 1.83 -6.24
N THR A 77 -0.13 0.84 -6.75
CA THR A 77 -0.91 -0.06 -5.90
C THR A 77 0.01 -1.06 -5.21
N PRO A 78 -0.38 -1.63 -4.06
CA PRO A 78 0.41 -2.66 -3.38
C PRO A 78 0.79 -3.83 -4.31
N LYS A 79 -0.12 -4.23 -5.21
CA LYS A 79 0.15 -5.28 -6.22
C LYS A 79 1.31 -4.92 -7.14
N LEU A 80 1.44 -3.66 -7.55
CA LEU A 80 2.58 -3.26 -8.38
C LEU A 80 3.90 -3.34 -7.62
N ILE A 81 3.88 -3.01 -6.32
CA ILE A 81 5.05 -3.10 -5.44
C ILE A 81 5.48 -4.57 -5.27
N VAL A 82 4.52 -5.45 -4.98
CA VAL A 82 4.76 -6.92 -4.92
C VAL A 82 5.23 -7.45 -6.26
N GLY A 83 4.66 -6.98 -7.37
CA GLY A 83 5.09 -7.33 -8.71
C GLY A 83 6.55 -6.97 -8.98
N CYS A 84 7.03 -5.82 -8.50
CA CYS A 84 8.44 -5.45 -8.60
C CYS A 84 9.34 -6.35 -7.76
N LEU A 85 8.97 -6.64 -6.51
CA LEU A 85 9.75 -7.50 -5.61
C LEU A 85 9.82 -8.94 -6.10
N THR A 86 8.79 -9.40 -6.81
CA THR A 86 8.72 -10.74 -7.39
C THR A 86 9.13 -10.77 -8.86
N HIS A 87 9.73 -9.71 -9.39
CA HIS A 87 10.22 -9.65 -10.78
C HIS A 87 9.13 -10.01 -11.81
N ARG A 88 7.92 -9.47 -11.68
CA ARG A 88 6.89 -9.56 -12.71
C ARG A 88 7.02 -8.42 -13.71
N TRP A 89 6.49 -8.63 -14.91
CA TRP A 89 6.37 -7.55 -15.89
C TRP A 89 5.31 -6.56 -15.44
N ILE A 90 5.65 -5.28 -15.36
CA ILE A 90 4.73 -4.17 -15.13
C ILE A 90 4.60 -3.41 -16.44
N ILE A 91 3.41 -3.42 -17.03
CA ILE A 91 3.19 -3.00 -18.42
C ILE A 91 1.89 -2.22 -18.60
N ASP A 92 1.84 -1.40 -19.66
CA ASP A 92 0.66 -0.63 -20.03
C ASP A 92 -0.33 -1.42 -20.92
N ILE A 93 -1.54 -0.89 -21.10
CA ILE A 93 -2.64 -1.51 -21.85
C ILE A 93 -2.33 -1.68 -23.34
N GLU A 94 -1.43 -0.86 -23.89
CA GLU A 94 -0.97 -0.90 -25.29
C GLU A 94 -0.36 -2.25 -25.64
N TRP A 95 0.29 -2.92 -24.67
CA TRP A 95 0.80 -4.28 -24.87
C TRP A 95 -0.31 -5.25 -25.24
N VAL A 96 -1.45 -5.19 -24.54
CA VAL A 96 -2.61 -6.06 -24.81
C VAL A 96 -3.17 -5.76 -26.20
N HIS A 97 -3.25 -4.48 -26.57
CA HIS A 97 -3.71 -4.07 -27.89
C HIS A 97 -2.77 -4.56 -29.02
N GLU A 98 -1.46 -4.49 -28.83
CA GLU A 98 -0.52 -5.02 -29.82
C GLU A 98 -0.59 -6.55 -29.91
N CYS A 99 -0.72 -7.25 -28.77
CA CYS A 99 -0.92 -8.70 -28.76
C CYS A 99 -2.19 -9.10 -29.55
N MET A 100 -3.28 -8.34 -29.38
CA MET A 100 -4.52 -8.53 -30.13
C MET A 100 -4.33 -8.34 -31.63
N LYS A 101 -3.58 -7.31 -32.03
CA LYS A 101 -3.28 -7.01 -33.44
C LYS A 101 -2.45 -8.12 -34.08
N LYS A 102 -1.43 -8.64 -33.38
CA LYS A 102 -0.57 -9.73 -33.88
C LYS A 102 -1.15 -11.13 -33.67
N LYS A 103 -2.26 -11.25 -32.92
CA LYS A 103 -2.90 -12.52 -32.52
C LYS A 103 -1.93 -13.47 -31.79
N ALA A 104 -0.97 -12.91 -31.06
CA ALA A 104 0.04 -13.62 -30.29
C ALA A 104 0.60 -12.71 -29.20
N PHE A 105 1.12 -13.29 -28.12
CA PHE A 105 1.85 -12.50 -27.11
C PHE A 105 3.15 -11.96 -27.71
N VAL A 106 3.32 -10.64 -27.64
CA VAL A 106 4.51 -9.95 -28.12
C VAL A 106 5.47 -9.65 -26.97
N ASP A 107 6.72 -9.33 -27.29
CA ASP A 107 7.70 -8.87 -26.31
C ASP A 107 7.15 -7.70 -25.47
N PRO A 108 7.09 -7.80 -24.13
CA PRO A 108 6.57 -6.76 -23.26
C PRO A 108 7.54 -5.58 -23.07
N SER A 109 8.82 -5.75 -23.37
CA SER A 109 9.87 -4.75 -23.12
C SER A 109 9.59 -3.34 -23.67
N PRO A 110 8.96 -3.16 -24.86
CA PRO A 110 8.60 -1.85 -25.37
C PRO A 110 7.44 -1.15 -24.65
N TYR A 111 6.70 -1.88 -23.82
CA TYR A 111 5.43 -1.44 -23.22
C TYR A 111 5.49 -1.33 -21.68
N GLY A 112 6.66 -1.60 -21.10
CA GLY A 112 6.84 -1.53 -19.66
C GLY A 112 8.19 -2.09 -19.24
N PHE A 113 8.25 -2.63 -18.03
CA PHE A 113 9.51 -3.06 -17.44
C PHE A 113 9.36 -4.26 -16.51
N LYS A 114 10.50 -4.89 -16.22
CA LYS A 114 10.62 -5.93 -15.22
C LYS A 114 11.69 -5.48 -14.24
N SER A 115 11.32 -5.31 -12.97
CA SER A 115 12.31 -4.94 -11.94
C SER A 115 13.33 -6.06 -11.78
N SER A 116 14.61 -5.71 -11.79
CA SER A 116 15.71 -6.59 -11.38
C SER A 116 16.26 -6.22 -10.00
N ASN A 117 15.67 -5.23 -9.33
CA ASN A 117 16.11 -4.77 -8.03
C ASN A 117 15.57 -5.71 -6.94
N GLU A 118 16.45 -6.11 -6.03
CA GLU A 118 16.16 -6.96 -4.86
C GLU A 118 16.48 -6.15 -3.59
N PRO A 119 15.66 -5.14 -3.25
CA PRO A 119 16.02 -4.12 -2.27
C PRO A 119 16.23 -4.66 -0.85
N PHE A 120 15.63 -5.80 -0.52
CA PHE A 120 15.63 -6.39 0.83
C PHE A 120 16.31 -7.76 0.93
N LEU A 121 16.81 -8.32 -0.16
CA LEU A 121 17.35 -9.67 -0.14
C LEU A 121 18.50 -9.77 0.86
N ASN A 122 18.34 -10.64 1.87
CA ASN A 122 19.26 -10.84 2.99
C ASN A 122 19.55 -9.59 3.83
N LYS A 123 18.64 -8.60 3.86
CA LYS A 123 18.78 -7.40 4.68
C LYS A 123 17.94 -7.45 5.94
N ASN A 124 18.46 -6.88 7.01
CA ASN A 124 17.74 -6.62 8.25
C ASN A 124 17.05 -5.26 8.16
N VAL A 125 15.74 -5.25 8.38
CA VAL A 125 14.90 -4.05 8.35
C VAL A 125 14.34 -3.80 9.74
N PHE A 126 14.55 -2.60 10.27
CA PHE A 126 13.96 -2.17 11.54
C PHE A 126 12.80 -1.21 11.26
N LEU A 127 11.66 -1.45 11.91
CA LEU A 127 10.49 -0.57 11.85
C LEU A 127 10.40 0.20 13.17
N THR A 128 10.46 1.52 13.11
CA THR A 128 10.43 2.34 14.33
C THR A 128 9.07 2.25 15.05
N PRO A 129 9.04 2.50 16.37
CA PRO A 129 7.77 2.54 17.11
C PRO A 129 6.78 3.57 16.56
N GLU A 130 7.23 4.77 16.15
CA GLU A 130 6.35 5.79 15.58
C GLU A 130 5.76 5.35 14.23
N PHE A 131 6.55 4.68 13.37
CA PHE A 131 6.03 4.12 12.13
C PHE A 131 4.90 3.11 12.40
N LYS A 132 5.11 2.17 13.34
CA LYS A 132 4.11 1.17 13.75
C LYS A 132 2.84 1.84 14.32
N GLN A 133 2.98 2.86 15.14
CA GLN A 133 1.84 3.59 15.75
C GLN A 133 1.05 4.43 14.74
N SER A 134 1.72 5.00 13.74
CA SER A 134 1.05 5.82 12.72
C SER A 134 0.01 5.06 11.91
N ASP A 135 0.04 3.73 11.98
CA ASP A 135 -0.80 2.82 11.23
C ASP A 135 -2.23 2.71 11.77
N GLU A 136 -2.42 2.92 13.07
CA GLU A 136 -3.74 2.84 13.72
C GLU A 136 -4.73 3.89 13.19
N MET A 137 -4.23 4.98 12.62
CA MET A 137 -5.06 6.06 12.06
C MET A 137 -5.58 5.79 10.64
N PHE A 138 -5.00 4.83 9.91
CA PHE A 138 -5.36 4.59 8.51
C PHE A 138 -6.15 3.29 8.35
N ARG A 139 -7.09 3.25 7.40
CA ARG A 139 -7.86 2.04 7.06
C ARG A 139 -7.00 0.91 6.48
N VAL A 140 -5.73 1.18 6.18
CA VAL A 140 -4.82 0.34 5.41
C VAL A 140 -3.53 0.25 6.22
N SER A 141 -3.21 -0.95 6.71
CA SER A 141 -2.09 -1.18 7.61
C SER A 141 -0.75 -1.20 6.85
N LYS A 142 -0.11 -0.02 6.71
CA LYS A 142 1.24 0.17 6.16
C LYS A 142 2.26 -0.73 6.82
N SER A 143 2.14 -0.96 8.13
CA SER A 143 3.06 -1.86 8.84
C SER A 143 2.91 -3.29 8.34
N ALA A 144 1.67 -3.79 8.18
CA ALA A 144 1.42 -5.11 7.61
C ALA A 144 1.95 -5.23 6.17
N PHE A 145 1.78 -4.20 5.34
CA PHE A 145 2.40 -4.20 4.00
C PHE A 145 3.91 -4.22 4.06
N CYS A 146 4.51 -3.44 4.95
CA CYS A 146 5.96 -3.40 5.10
C CYS A 146 6.50 -4.78 5.49
N LEU A 147 5.87 -5.46 6.44
CA LEU A 147 6.21 -6.83 6.82
C LEU A 147 6.13 -7.76 5.60
N ALA A 148 5.02 -7.73 4.85
CA ALA A 148 4.87 -8.56 3.66
C ALA A 148 5.92 -8.24 2.58
N PHE A 149 6.18 -6.96 2.30
CA PHE A 149 7.16 -6.52 1.31
C PHE A 149 8.58 -6.98 1.68
N VAL A 150 8.94 -6.91 2.96
CA VAL A 150 10.28 -7.30 3.42
C VAL A 150 10.40 -8.82 3.50
N GLU A 151 9.55 -9.48 4.28
CA GLU A 151 9.74 -10.89 4.64
C GLU A 151 9.18 -11.84 3.58
N GLN A 152 7.93 -11.62 3.14
CA GLN A 152 7.25 -12.55 2.24
C GLN A 152 7.73 -12.44 0.80
N TYR A 153 7.94 -11.22 0.30
CA TYR A 153 8.26 -10.99 -1.12
C TYR A 153 9.69 -10.54 -1.36
N GLY A 154 10.32 -9.87 -0.39
CA GLY A 154 11.64 -9.26 -0.54
C GLY A 154 12.81 -10.12 -0.08
N GLY A 155 12.56 -11.20 0.68
CA GLY A 155 13.60 -12.06 1.22
C GLY A 155 14.47 -11.38 2.29
N GLY A 156 13.93 -10.36 2.97
CA GLY A 156 14.57 -9.70 4.11
C GLY A 156 14.04 -10.20 5.46
N HIS A 157 14.54 -9.61 6.53
CA HIS A 157 14.18 -9.95 7.91
C HIS A 157 13.78 -8.71 8.69
N ILE A 158 12.68 -8.76 9.43
CA ILE A 158 12.32 -7.69 10.35
C ILE A 158 12.99 -7.96 11.69
N ILE A 159 13.68 -6.95 12.22
CA ILE A 159 14.38 -7.03 13.51
C ILE A 159 13.86 -5.97 14.48
N ASP A 160 14.10 -6.18 15.79
CA ASP A 160 13.68 -5.27 16.85
C ASP A 160 14.77 -4.29 17.32
N ALA A 161 16.02 -4.47 16.87
CA ALA A 161 17.17 -3.66 17.28
C ALA A 161 17.65 -2.77 16.13
N SER A 162 17.63 -1.45 16.33
CA SER A 162 17.99 -0.48 15.27
C SER A 162 19.47 -0.57 14.85
N GLU A 163 20.35 -0.95 15.77
CA GLU A 163 21.81 -0.94 15.59
C GLU A 163 22.29 -2.01 14.60
N LYS A 164 21.47 -3.03 14.34
CA LYS A 164 21.78 -4.13 13.42
C LYS A 164 21.04 -4.02 12.09
N ALA A 165 20.31 -2.93 11.87
CA ALA A 165 19.49 -2.74 10.69
C ALA A 165 20.31 -2.23 9.51
N ASP A 166 20.09 -2.82 8.34
CA ASP A 166 20.60 -2.29 7.07
C ASP A 166 19.68 -1.19 6.53
N VAL A 167 18.38 -1.29 6.82
CA VAL A 167 17.36 -0.33 6.42
C VAL A 167 16.46 -0.02 7.61
N ILE A 168 16.18 1.26 7.83
CA ILE A 168 15.27 1.71 8.90
C ILE A 168 14.07 2.40 8.27
N ILE A 169 12.88 1.89 8.60
CA ILE A 169 11.62 2.50 8.18
C ILE A 169 11.09 3.37 9.30
N ILE A 170 11.08 4.68 9.06
CA ILE A 170 10.75 5.70 10.05
C ILE A 170 9.35 6.29 9.83
N GLY A 171 8.75 6.80 10.91
CA GLY A 171 7.52 7.58 10.91
C GLY A 171 7.66 8.93 10.19
N ASN A 172 6.53 9.57 9.91
CA ASN A 172 6.53 10.81 9.14
C ASN A 172 7.17 11.99 9.88
N ASN A 173 7.09 12.02 11.22
CA ASN A 173 7.61 13.11 12.04
C ASN A 173 9.01 12.82 12.60
N GLU A 174 9.55 11.63 12.37
CA GLU A 174 10.90 11.28 12.79
C GLU A 174 11.96 11.94 11.88
N SER A 175 13.07 12.33 12.51
CA SER A 175 14.26 12.80 11.81
C SER A 175 15.13 11.62 11.40
N LYS A 176 15.69 11.68 10.19
CA LYS A 176 16.67 10.70 9.69
C LYS A 176 17.99 10.72 10.48
N THR A 177 18.34 11.87 11.06
CA THR A 177 19.59 12.06 11.81
C THR A 177 19.66 11.26 13.10
N THR A 178 18.53 10.70 13.57
CA THR A 178 18.46 9.91 14.81
C THR A 178 19.23 8.58 14.72
N TYR A 179 19.46 8.06 13.51
CA TYR A 179 19.92 6.69 13.29
C TYR A 179 21.30 6.60 12.62
N ASN A 180 22.26 7.44 13.04
CA ASN A 180 23.70 7.31 12.77
C ASN A 180 24.07 6.83 11.35
N ASP A 181 23.70 7.61 10.33
CA ASP A 181 24.00 7.37 8.91
C ASP A 181 23.40 6.10 8.27
N GLN A 182 22.54 5.34 8.96
CA GLN A 182 21.82 4.22 8.38
C GLN A 182 20.80 4.69 7.32
N LEU A 183 20.46 3.79 6.38
CA LEU A 183 19.47 4.10 5.33
C LEU A 183 18.07 4.23 5.94
N CYS A 184 17.68 5.48 6.20
CA CYS A 184 16.36 5.82 6.73
C CYS A 184 15.37 6.17 5.61
N LEU A 185 14.26 5.42 5.55
CA LEU A 185 13.20 5.59 4.58
C LEU A 185 11.86 5.87 5.27
N LYS A 186 11.18 6.94 4.85
CA LYS A 186 9.75 7.13 5.10
C LYS A 186 8.94 6.22 4.18
N TRP A 187 7.65 6.04 4.48
CA TRP A 187 6.76 5.19 3.67
C TRP A 187 6.85 5.47 2.16
N ILE A 188 6.75 6.74 1.74
CA ILE A 188 6.79 7.07 0.31
C ILE A 188 8.15 6.79 -0.33
N GLU A 189 9.23 6.94 0.44
CA GLU A 189 10.60 6.68 -0.01
C GLU A 189 10.83 5.18 -0.13
N LEU A 190 10.28 4.37 0.79
CA LEU A 190 10.25 2.91 0.68
C LEU A 190 9.57 2.46 -0.62
N ILE A 191 8.43 3.07 -0.96
CA ILE A 191 7.75 2.77 -2.22
C ILE A 191 8.62 3.11 -3.43
N HIS A 192 9.35 4.23 -3.44
CA HIS A 192 10.26 4.58 -4.54
C HIS A 192 11.52 3.72 -4.58
N TYR A 193 11.98 3.27 -3.42
CA TYR A 193 13.12 2.37 -3.29
C TYR A 193 12.84 1.00 -3.93
N ILE A 194 11.57 0.55 -3.89
CA ILE A 194 11.12 -0.68 -4.55
C ILE A 194 10.71 -0.41 -6.01
N TYR A 195 9.94 0.66 -6.26
CA TYR A 195 9.32 0.97 -7.54
C TYR A 195 9.95 2.22 -8.17
N PRO A 196 10.86 2.06 -9.15
CA PRO A 196 11.60 3.18 -9.74
C PRO A 196 10.67 4.17 -10.48
N GLN A 197 10.89 5.46 -10.26
CA GLN A 197 10.07 6.56 -10.82
C GLN A 197 10.30 6.78 -12.32
N ASP A 198 11.52 6.53 -12.80
CA ASP A 198 11.95 6.94 -14.14
C ASP A 198 11.36 6.11 -15.27
N VAL A 199 10.63 5.05 -14.94
CA VAL A 199 10.13 4.11 -15.94
C VAL A 199 8.79 4.57 -16.52
N THR A 200 8.03 5.41 -15.81
CA THR A 200 6.70 5.85 -16.24
C THR A 200 6.70 7.09 -17.12
N SER A 201 7.83 7.77 -17.29
CA SER A 201 7.93 9.03 -18.05
C SER A 201 8.33 8.84 -19.51
N LYS A 202 8.70 7.61 -19.93
CA LYS A 202 8.86 7.28 -21.36
C LYS A 202 7.49 7.10 -21.99
N SER A 203 6.78 8.22 -22.11
CA SER A 203 5.62 8.39 -23.00
C SER A 203 5.94 7.72 -24.33
N SER A 204 5.13 6.71 -24.62
CA SER A 204 5.05 6.02 -25.89
C SER A 204 4.83 7.04 -27.00
N THR A 205 5.92 7.50 -27.62
CA THR A 205 5.83 7.67 -29.07
C THR A 205 5.86 6.24 -29.59
N PRO A 206 4.72 5.66 -30.03
CA PRO A 206 4.76 4.33 -30.62
C PRO A 206 5.82 4.35 -31.72
N PRO A 207 6.66 3.30 -31.83
CA PRO A 207 7.65 3.23 -32.89
C PRO A 207 6.91 3.48 -34.20
N GLN A 208 7.16 4.62 -34.84
CA GLN A 208 6.46 5.02 -36.04
C GLN A 208 6.64 3.91 -37.07
N SER A 209 5.55 3.17 -37.28
CA SER A 209 5.41 2.25 -38.39
C SER A 209 5.46 3.10 -39.65
N VAL A 210 6.66 3.28 -40.21
CA VAL A 210 6.92 3.90 -41.51
C VAL A 210 6.13 3.14 -42.58
N ASN A 211 4.88 3.56 -42.81
CA ASN A 211 4.04 3.24 -43.96
C ASN A 211 2.72 4.04 -43.84
N GLU A 212 2.76 5.34 -44.16
CA GLU A 212 1.54 6.12 -44.36
C GLU A 212 1.28 6.38 -45.85
N THR A 213 0.13 5.92 -46.30
CA THR A 213 -0.50 6.28 -47.58
C THR A 213 -1.53 7.38 -47.29
N PRO A 214 -1.61 8.50 -48.04
CA PRO A 214 -2.50 9.61 -47.71
C PRO A 214 -3.97 9.22 -47.92
N ARG A 215 -4.83 9.41 -46.92
CA ARG A 215 -6.28 9.23 -47.07
C ARG A 215 -7.05 10.51 -46.70
N GLU A 216 -7.96 10.79 -47.62
CA GLU A 216 -8.81 11.96 -47.83
C GLU A 216 -9.79 12.25 -46.68
N ALA A 217 -9.97 13.54 -46.40
CA ALA A 217 -10.74 14.08 -45.28
C ALA A 217 -12.26 14.04 -45.52
N ALA A 218 -13.03 13.71 -44.47
CA ALA A 218 -14.49 13.82 -44.44
C ALA A 218 -14.98 14.63 -43.22
N PRO A 219 -16.17 15.26 -43.28
CA PRO A 219 -16.55 16.40 -42.42
C PRO A 219 -17.27 16.00 -41.14
N GLN A 220 -17.13 16.86 -40.11
CA GLN A 220 -17.70 16.71 -38.77
C GLN A 220 -19.19 17.09 -38.70
N LEU A 221 -19.99 16.29 -37.99
CA LEU A 221 -21.36 16.59 -37.59
C LEU A 221 -21.44 16.86 -36.08
N SER A 222 -22.04 17.99 -35.72
CA SER A 222 -22.28 18.49 -34.36
C SER A 222 -23.44 17.78 -33.65
N SER A 223 -23.30 17.52 -32.35
CA SER A 223 -24.36 16.99 -31.47
C SER A 223 -24.81 18.02 -30.41
N PRO A 224 -26.10 18.05 -30.00
CA PRO A 224 -26.63 19.06 -29.07
C PRO A 224 -26.64 18.62 -27.58
N SER A 225 -26.45 19.61 -26.71
CA SER A 225 -26.39 19.55 -25.25
C SER A 225 -27.74 19.24 -24.57
N LYS A 226 -27.74 18.39 -23.54
CA LYS A 226 -28.90 18.14 -22.64
C LYS A 226 -28.69 18.76 -21.25
N LYS A 227 -29.72 19.47 -20.78
CA LYS A 227 -29.90 20.06 -19.43
C LYS A 227 -29.99 18.97 -18.35
N LYS A 228 -29.39 19.24 -17.18
CA LYS A 228 -29.57 18.48 -15.93
C LYS A 228 -30.57 19.18 -15.03
N GLU A 229 -31.55 18.44 -14.54
CA GLU A 229 -32.45 18.85 -13.45
C GLU A 229 -31.83 18.57 -12.08
N HIS A 230 -32.10 19.46 -11.13
CA HIS A 230 -31.68 19.40 -9.73
C HIS A 230 -32.84 18.85 -8.89
N VAL A 231 -32.62 17.76 -8.17
CA VAL A 231 -33.57 17.20 -7.19
C VAL A 231 -33.13 17.66 -5.80
N GLY A 232 -33.99 18.39 -5.10
CA GLY A 232 -33.77 18.85 -3.73
C GLY A 232 -33.93 17.72 -2.72
N HIS A 233 -32.98 17.60 -1.81
CA HIS A 233 -33.08 16.73 -0.64
C HIS A 233 -33.53 17.56 0.57
N GLU A 234 -34.65 17.16 1.18
CA GLU A 234 -35.12 17.65 2.47
C GLU A 234 -34.12 17.30 3.58
N VAL A 235 -33.75 18.32 4.35
CA VAL A 235 -32.94 18.21 5.56
C VAL A 235 -33.88 17.92 6.72
N ILE A 236 -33.73 16.74 7.34
CA ILE A 236 -34.44 16.36 8.56
C ILE A 236 -33.57 16.78 9.76
N ASP A 237 -34.14 17.58 10.66
CA ASP A 237 -33.47 18.05 11.87
C ASP A 237 -33.15 16.88 12.84
N PRO A 238 -31.95 16.85 13.45
CA PRO A 238 -31.53 15.76 14.32
C PRO A 238 -32.20 15.86 15.69
N VAL A 239 -33.29 15.13 15.83
CA VAL A 239 -33.84 14.70 17.13
C VAL A 239 -32.78 13.86 17.83
N THR A 240 -32.60 14.07 19.13
CA THR A 240 -31.68 13.37 20.04
C THR A 240 -31.77 11.85 19.88
N MET A 241 -30.91 11.28 19.03
CA MET A 241 -30.71 9.84 18.94
C MET A 241 -30.00 9.35 20.19
N THR A 242 -30.47 8.25 20.76
CA THR A 242 -29.76 7.58 21.85
C THR A 242 -28.45 6.99 21.33
N GLN A 243 -27.47 6.80 22.21
CA GLN A 243 -26.17 6.19 21.87
C GLN A 243 -26.34 4.87 21.09
N GLU A 244 -27.31 4.04 21.49
CA GLU A 244 -27.64 2.77 20.83
C GLU A 244 -28.15 2.96 19.39
N GLN A 245 -28.95 4.01 19.15
CA GLN A 245 -29.44 4.33 17.80
C GLN A 245 -28.30 4.85 16.90
N LEU A 246 -27.37 5.63 17.46
CA LEU A 246 -26.19 6.10 16.74
C LEU A 246 -25.27 4.94 16.33
N GLU A 247 -25.09 3.97 17.23
CA GLU A 247 -24.30 2.76 16.96
C GLU A 247 -24.94 1.88 15.89
N LYS A 248 -26.27 1.67 15.94
CA LYS A 248 -27.01 0.96 14.89
C LYS A 248 -26.87 1.65 13.54
N SER A 249 -26.99 2.98 13.51
CA SER A 249 -26.82 3.77 12.28
C SER A 249 -25.41 3.63 11.67
N ARG A 250 -24.36 3.63 12.50
CA ARG A 250 -22.97 3.41 12.02
C ARG A 250 -22.75 2.00 11.45
N ILE A 251 -23.35 0.99 12.07
CA ILE A 251 -23.29 -0.40 11.56
C ILE A 251 -24.02 -0.50 10.21
N GLU A 252 -25.19 0.14 10.08
CA GLU A 252 -25.95 0.19 8.83
C GLU A 252 -25.15 0.86 7.71
N GLU A 253 -24.51 2.00 7.99
CA GLU A 253 -23.67 2.74 7.05
C GLU A 253 -22.46 1.91 6.57
N LEU A 254 -21.81 1.19 7.48
CA LEU A 254 -20.71 0.27 7.16
C LEU A 254 -21.18 -0.92 6.30
N LEU A 255 -22.37 -1.46 6.58
CA LEU A 255 -22.95 -2.53 5.77
C LEU A 255 -23.33 -2.04 4.38
N ASP A 256 -23.86 -0.83 4.25
CA ASP A 256 -24.17 -0.22 2.95
C ASP A 256 -22.91 0.11 2.15
N TYR A 257 -21.86 0.58 2.81
CA TYR A 257 -20.53 0.71 2.19
C TYR A 257 -20.05 -0.63 1.63
N CYS A 258 -20.16 -1.72 2.42
CA CYS A 258 -19.79 -3.04 1.94
C CYS A 258 -20.61 -3.48 0.72
N ARG A 259 -21.92 -3.19 0.67
CA ARG A 259 -22.78 -3.48 -0.49
C ARG A 259 -22.37 -2.67 -1.71
N LEU A 260 -22.15 -1.36 -1.56
CA LEU A 260 -21.79 -0.45 -2.65
C LEU A 260 -20.45 -0.82 -3.31
N HIS A 261 -19.55 -1.39 -2.52
CA HIS A 261 -18.20 -1.78 -2.95
C HIS A 261 -18.06 -3.27 -3.28
N GLY A 262 -19.15 -4.04 -3.26
CA GLY A 262 -19.14 -5.46 -3.63
C GLY A 262 -18.34 -6.35 -2.65
N LEU A 263 -18.16 -5.89 -1.41
CA LEU A 263 -17.46 -6.68 -0.38
C LEU A 263 -18.36 -7.84 0.08
N PRO A 264 -17.80 -9.02 0.37
CA PRO A 264 -18.59 -10.21 0.71
C PRO A 264 -19.36 -10.03 2.02
N THR A 265 -20.69 -9.90 1.92
CA THR A 265 -21.61 -9.74 3.06
C THR A 265 -22.20 -11.07 3.55
N SER A 266 -21.41 -12.15 3.49
CA SER A 266 -21.84 -13.46 4.00
C SER A 266 -22.24 -13.35 5.49
N LYS A 267 -23.14 -14.24 5.96
CA LYS A 267 -23.56 -14.24 7.38
C LYS A 267 -22.37 -14.36 8.34
N ASN A 268 -21.29 -15.00 7.92
CA ASN A 268 -20.06 -15.15 8.71
C ASN A 268 -19.22 -13.87 8.72
N SER A 269 -19.09 -13.18 7.58
CA SER A 269 -18.39 -11.89 7.53
C SER A 269 -19.16 -10.78 8.25
N LYS A 270 -20.51 -10.79 8.21
CA LYS A 270 -21.34 -9.89 9.05
C LYS A 270 -21.12 -10.11 10.55
N LYS A 271 -21.08 -11.37 11.01
CA LYS A 271 -20.78 -11.70 12.41
C LYS A 271 -19.36 -11.29 12.80
N LEU A 272 -18.37 -11.46 11.92
CA LEU A 272 -16.98 -11.11 12.19
C LEU A 272 -16.77 -9.59 12.27
N ILE A 273 -17.36 -8.83 11.34
CA ILE A 273 -17.33 -7.37 11.33
C ILE A 273 -18.06 -6.83 12.57
N ALA A 274 -19.27 -7.33 12.87
CA ALA A 274 -20.00 -6.94 14.07
C ALA A 274 -19.23 -7.31 15.36
N SER A 275 -18.60 -8.47 15.41
CA SER A 275 -17.79 -8.90 16.57
C SER A 275 -16.57 -8.01 16.79
N ARG A 276 -15.88 -7.59 15.73
CA ARG A 276 -14.73 -6.67 15.84
C ARG A 276 -15.16 -5.27 16.27
N ILE A 277 -16.28 -4.78 15.74
CA ILE A 277 -16.86 -3.51 16.16
C ILE A 277 -17.26 -3.57 17.65
N MET A 278 -17.92 -4.64 18.08
CA MET A 278 -18.32 -4.82 19.48
C MET A 278 -17.13 -4.95 20.45
N CYS A 279 -16.04 -5.61 20.05
CA CYS A 279 -14.82 -5.69 20.85
C CYS A 279 -14.20 -4.30 21.07
N HIS A 280 -14.10 -3.50 20.00
CA HIS A 280 -13.57 -2.15 20.07
C HIS A 280 -14.45 -1.20 20.91
N LEU A 281 -15.77 -1.40 20.88
CA LEU A 281 -16.71 -0.66 21.74
C LEU A 281 -16.59 -1.05 23.22
N GLN A 282 -16.26 -2.30 23.54
CA GLN A 282 -15.99 -2.70 24.92
C GLN A 282 -14.68 -2.10 25.45
N GLU A 283 -13.62 -2.12 24.65
CA GLU A 283 -12.32 -1.52 25.01
C GLU A 283 -12.45 -0.01 25.29
N THR A 284 -13.17 0.71 24.42
CA THR A 284 -13.41 2.15 24.60
C THR A 284 -14.30 2.46 25.82
N LYS A 285 -15.22 1.56 26.19
CA LYS A 285 -16.03 1.69 27.39
C LYS A 285 -15.22 1.46 28.67
N GLU A 286 -14.35 0.44 28.69
CA GLU A 286 -13.45 0.20 29.83
C GLU A 286 -12.48 1.36 30.07
N ASP A 287 -11.99 1.99 29.00
CA ASP A 287 -11.14 3.18 29.10
C ASP A 287 -11.88 4.42 29.60
N SER A 288 -13.19 4.51 29.33
CA SER A 288 -14.04 5.60 29.84
C SER A 288 -14.39 5.42 31.33
N GLU A 289 -14.56 4.18 31.80
CA GLU A 289 -14.84 3.87 33.21
C GLU A 289 -13.59 4.03 34.10
N LYS A 290 -12.40 3.72 33.57
CA LYS A 290 -11.12 3.93 34.28
C LYS A 290 -10.74 5.40 34.46
N LYS A 291 -11.40 6.33 33.75
CA LYS A 291 -11.13 7.78 33.83
C LYS A 291 -12.12 8.57 34.71
N GLN A 292 -12.97 7.92 35.50
CA GLN A 292 -13.77 8.66 36.48
C GLN A 292 -12.89 9.27 37.58
N PRO A 293 -12.87 10.62 37.74
CA PRO A 293 -12.12 11.25 38.81
C PRO A 293 -12.76 10.92 40.16
N THR A 294 -12.00 10.29 41.05
CA THR A 294 -12.41 10.11 42.44
C THR A 294 -12.73 11.48 43.06
N THR A 295 -13.96 11.62 43.53
CA THR A 295 -14.43 12.87 44.15
C THR A 295 -13.65 13.15 45.44
N PRO A 296 -13.19 14.38 45.68
CA PRO A 296 -12.44 14.69 46.88
C PRO A 296 -13.38 14.67 48.10
N LYS A 297 -13.04 13.81 49.09
CA LYS A 297 -13.70 13.77 50.40
C LYS A 297 -13.61 15.16 51.06
N LYS A 298 -14.77 15.75 51.37
CA LYS A 298 -14.93 16.94 52.21
C LYS A 298 -14.25 16.72 53.58
N SER A 299 -13.10 17.35 53.80
CA SER A 299 -12.49 17.50 55.13
C SER A 299 -12.98 18.78 55.80
N THR A 300 -13.40 18.65 57.05
CA THR A 300 -13.86 19.69 57.98
C THR A 300 -12.77 20.73 58.33
N PRO A 301 -13.15 21.94 58.77
CA PRO A 301 -12.22 23.05 58.98
C PRO A 301 -11.51 22.95 60.34
N LYS A 302 -10.17 23.00 60.34
CA LYS A 302 -9.37 23.18 61.57
C LYS A 302 -8.43 24.39 61.46
N LYS A 303 -8.74 25.36 62.32
CA LYS A 303 -7.93 26.36 63.02
C LYS A 303 -6.55 26.75 62.47
N LYS A 304 -6.46 28.08 62.27
CA LYS A 304 -5.29 28.98 62.28
C LYS A 304 -4.08 28.48 63.08
N GLY A 305 -2.89 28.55 62.46
CA GLY A 305 -1.60 28.40 63.13
C GLY A 305 -0.45 28.96 62.28
N LYS A 306 0.00 30.16 62.66
CA LYS A 306 1.34 30.78 62.59
C LYS A 306 2.32 30.44 61.45
N THR A 307 2.72 31.53 60.81
CA THR A 307 3.88 31.82 59.96
C THR A 307 5.23 31.36 60.50
N THR A 308 6.13 30.94 59.59
CA THR A 308 7.58 31.26 59.63
C THR A 308 8.18 31.11 58.22
N PRO A 309 9.12 31.99 57.81
CA PRO A 309 9.68 32.01 56.46
C PRO A 309 11.01 31.24 56.38
N THR A 310 11.11 30.28 55.46
CA THR A 310 12.37 29.58 55.18
C THR A 310 13.07 30.21 53.99
N LYS A 311 14.20 30.87 54.28
CA LYS A 311 15.21 31.37 53.33
C LYS A 311 15.62 30.27 52.34
N ARG A 312 15.47 30.52 51.04
CA ARG A 312 16.24 29.81 50.00
C ARG A 312 17.50 30.61 49.69
N LYS A 313 18.63 29.94 49.91
CA LYS A 313 20.00 30.41 49.70
C LYS A 313 20.33 30.18 48.22
N ALA A 314 20.67 31.26 47.52
CA ALA A 314 21.31 31.21 46.21
C ALA A 314 22.64 30.48 46.34
N ARG A 315 22.98 29.64 45.36
CA ARG A 315 24.31 29.06 45.22
C ARG A 315 24.87 29.53 43.89
N GLU A 316 25.90 30.38 44.01
CA GLU A 316 26.82 30.77 42.96
C GLU A 316 27.46 29.52 42.34
N ILE A 317 27.59 29.52 41.02
CA ILE A 317 28.51 28.65 40.28
C ILE A 317 29.44 29.63 39.56
N ASP A 318 30.57 29.91 40.19
CA ASP A 318 31.71 30.56 39.58
C ASP A 318 32.71 29.51 39.12
N GLY A 319 33.23 29.73 37.90
CA GLY A 319 34.62 29.49 37.50
C GLY A 319 35.11 28.05 37.39
N ASP A 320 35.47 27.65 36.17
CA ASP A 320 36.84 27.21 35.93
C ASP A 320 37.27 27.46 34.48
N ASP A 321 38.32 28.26 34.35
CA ASP A 321 39.06 28.59 33.14
C ASP A 321 40.13 27.51 32.92
N GLY A 322 40.02 26.74 31.83
CA GLY A 322 40.98 25.69 31.47
C GLY A 322 41.56 25.91 30.08
N GLN A 323 42.76 26.48 30.07
CA GLN A 323 43.62 26.84 28.94
C GLN A 323 44.11 25.66 28.07
N SER A 324 44.30 25.99 26.78
CA SER A 324 45.35 25.57 25.82
C SER A 324 45.96 24.15 25.87
N ASP A 325 46.01 23.49 24.71
CA ASP A 325 47.30 23.37 24.00
C ASP A 325 47.18 22.88 22.56
N ALA A 326 48.12 23.39 21.77
CA ALA A 326 48.34 23.16 20.36
C ALA A 326 49.21 21.90 20.10
N SER A 327 48.97 21.23 18.98
CA SER A 327 49.92 20.45 18.16
C SER A 327 49.13 20.02 16.92
N SER A 328 49.33 20.49 15.68
CA SER A 328 50.49 20.34 14.78
C SER A 328 51.12 18.96 14.83
N ASP A 329 50.84 18.13 13.83
CA ASP A 329 51.85 17.40 13.05
C ASP A 329 51.24 16.87 11.73
N ASP A 330 52.01 17.08 10.66
CA ASP A 330 52.03 16.62 9.25
C ASP A 330 50.84 15.87 8.60
#